data_AF-T1GD91-F1
#
_entry.id   AF-T1GD91-F1
#
_cell.length_a   1.000
_cell.length_b   1.000
_cell.length_c   1.000
_cell.angle_alpha   90.00
_cell.angle_beta   90.00
_cell.angle_gamma   90.00
#
_symmetry.space_group_name_H-M   'P 1'
#
loop_
_entity.id
_entity.type
_entity.pdbx_description
1 polymer ?
#
loop_
_entity_poly.entity_id
_entity_poly.type
_entity_poly.pdbx_seq_one_letter_code
_entity_poly.pdbx_strand_id
1 'polypeptide(L)'
;MNEPNHIILISGKRKSGKDFLSEKLNQRLSDSQIIRISEPIKSSWAKELNLDLNLLLSDGPYKEKYRKDMIEWSDSVRAKDPGFFCRAAMTKASKEVII
;
A
#
# COMPACT_ATOMS: atom_id res chain seq x y z
N MET A 1 -21.53 1.61 4.25
CA MET A 1 -20.07 1.71 4.49
C MET A 1 -19.87 2.93 5.36
N ASN A 2 -19.16 2.80 6.48
CA ASN A 2 -18.77 3.99 7.23
C ASN A 2 -17.65 4.66 6.44
N GLU A 3 -17.85 5.91 6.06
CA GLU A 3 -16.78 6.73 5.49
C GLU A 3 -15.76 7.02 6.60
N PRO A 4 -14.45 6.88 6.32
CA PRO A 4 -13.44 7.20 7.32
C PRO A 4 -13.51 8.69 7.66
N ASN A 5 -13.53 9.01 8.95
CA ASN A 5 -13.55 10.39 9.43
C ASN A 5 -12.12 10.95 9.66
N HIS A 6 -11.12 10.07 9.75
CA HIS A 6 -9.71 10.43 9.89
C HIS A 6 -8.81 9.56 9.01
N ILE A 7 -7.86 10.20 8.33
CA ILE A 7 -6.83 9.53 7.52
C ILE A 7 -5.46 10.00 7.99
N ILE A 8 -4.64 9.08 8.47
CA ILE A 8 -3.27 9.32 8.94
C ILE A 8 -2.30 8.89 7.87
N LEU A 9 -1.64 9.83 7.20
CA LEU A 9 -0.67 9.50 6.15
C LEU A 9 0.74 9.33 6.73
N ILE A 10 1.23 8.09 6.75
CA ILE A 10 2.58 7.77 7.22
C ILE A 10 3.53 7.58 6.04
N SER A 11 4.60 8.38 6.01
CA SER A 11 5.66 8.29 5.00
C SER A 11 7.04 8.21 5.65
N GLY A 12 8.01 7.59 4.97
CA GLY A 12 9.36 7.43 5.51
C GLY A 12 10.24 6.47 4.69
N LYS A 13 11.56 6.63 4.82
CA LYS A 13 12.57 5.79 4.16
C LYS A 13 12.55 4.35 4.72
N ARG A 14 13.29 3.43 4.06
CA ARG A 14 13.48 2.07 4.58
C ARG A 14 14.21 2.13 5.93
N LYS A 15 13.82 1.26 6.88
CA LYS A 15 14.36 1.18 8.26
C LYS A 15 14.13 2.43 9.14
N SER A 16 13.20 3.32 8.79
CA SER A 16 12.83 4.48 9.63
C SER A 16 11.74 4.21 10.68
N GLY A 17 11.31 2.95 10.85
CA GLY A 17 10.30 2.59 11.86
C GLY A 17 8.83 2.88 11.49
N LYS A 18 8.52 3.24 10.24
CA LYS A 18 7.14 3.54 9.82
C LYS A 18 6.14 2.39 10.09
N ASP A 19 6.54 1.14 9.79
CA ASP A 19 5.68 -0.02 10.02
C ASP A 19 5.43 -0.23 11.52
N PHE A 20 6.46 -0.08 12.35
CA PHE A 20 6.35 -0.12 13.80
C PHE A 20 5.39 0.96 14.34
N LEU A 21 5.48 2.18 13.82
CA LEU A 21 4.58 3.28 14.20
C LEU A 21 3.13 2.98 13.78
N SER A 22 2.90 2.58 12.52
CA SER A 22 1.57 2.24 12.02
C SER A 22 0.91 1.14 12.87
N GLU A 23 1.64 0.07 13.18
CA GLU A 23 1.15 -1.02 14.02
C GLU A 23 0.83 -0.55 15.44
N LYS A 24 1.69 0.28 16.03
CA LYS A 24 1.47 0.83 17.38
C LYS A 24 0.30 1.81 17.44
N LEU A 25 0.03 2.56 16.38
CA LEU A 25 -1.16 3.40 16.27
C LEU A 25 -2.41 2.52 16.14
N ASN A 26 -2.38 1.52 15.26
CA ASN A 26 -3.51 0.62 15.05
C ASN A 26 -3.88 -0.20 16.30
N GLN A 27 -2.90 -0.49 17.16
CA GLN A 27 -3.13 -1.16 18.45
C GLN A 27 -3.76 -0.23 19.51
N ARG A 28 -3.59 1.09 19.39
CA ARG A 28 -4.01 2.08 20.40
C ARG A 28 -5.29 2.80 20.03
N LEU A 29 -5.56 2.98 18.74
CA LEU A 29 -6.74 3.67 18.24
C LEU A 29 -7.90 2.67 18.10
N SER A 30 -9.04 3.00 18.69
CA SER A 30 -10.29 2.27 18.47
C SER A 30 -10.76 2.42 17.04
N ASP A 31 -11.33 1.35 16.48
CA ASP A 31 -11.88 1.31 15.12
C ASP A 31 -10.91 1.86 14.05
N SER A 32 -9.67 1.36 14.09
CA SER A 32 -8.62 1.70 13.13
C SER A 32 -8.23 0.53 12.22
N GLN A 33 -7.73 0.87 11.02
CA GLN A 33 -7.21 -0.08 10.05
C GLN A 33 -6.02 0.50 9.29
N ILE A 34 -4.98 -0.33 9.11
CA ILE A 34 -3.85 -0.01 8.24
C ILE A 34 -4.19 -0.34 6.78
N ILE A 35 -4.01 0.62 5.88
CA ILE A 35 -4.13 0.45 4.43
C ILE A 35 -2.80 0.77 3.76
N ARG A 36 -2.29 -0.18 2.96
CA ARG A 36 -0.99 -0.06 2.30
C ARG A 36 -1.14 0.21 0.82
N ILE A 37 -0.74 1.41 0.36
CA ILE A 37 -0.72 1.78 -1.07
C ILE A 37 0.18 0.85 -1.91
N SER A 38 1.18 0.23 -1.29
CA SER A 38 2.07 -0.71 -1.97
C SER A 38 1.39 -2.00 -2.41
N GLU A 39 0.26 -2.39 -1.79
CA GLU A 39 -0.46 -3.61 -2.18
C GLU A 39 -1.15 -3.47 -3.55
N PRO A 40 -1.98 -2.43 -3.84
CA PRO A 40 -2.59 -2.28 -5.16
C PRO A 40 -1.58 -2.05 -6.27
N ILE A 41 -0.40 -1.48 -5.98
CA ILE A 41 0.71 -1.40 -6.93
C ILE A 41 1.15 -2.82 -7.32
N LYS A 42 1.43 -3.68 -6.33
CA LYS A 42 1.91 -5.05 -6.55
C LYS A 42 0.86 -5.92 -7.22
N SER A 43 -0.40 -5.86 -6.80
CA SER A 43 -1.47 -6.68 -7.38
C SER A 43 -1.81 -6.29 -8.81
N SER A 44 -1.81 -4.99 -9.12
CA SER A 44 -2.00 -4.50 -10.50
C SER A 44 -0.84 -4.90 -11.40
N TRP A 45 0.40 -4.75 -10.93
CA TRP A 45 1.60 -5.17 -11.66
C TRP A 45 1.65 -6.69 -11.89
N ALA A 46 1.32 -7.47 -10.86
CA ALA A 46 1.24 -8.92 -10.95
C ALA A 46 0.21 -9.37 -11.99
N LYS A 47 -0.94 -8.70 -12.04
CA LYS A 47 -1.99 -8.98 -13.02
C LYS A 47 -1.56 -8.64 -14.44
N GLU A 48 -0.93 -7.48 -14.66
CA GLU A 48 -0.50 -7.02 -15.99
C GLU A 48 0.57 -7.94 -16.60
N LEU A 49 1.47 -8.47 -15.77
CA LEU A 49 2.61 -9.30 -16.20
C LEU A 49 2.46 -10.78 -15.88
N ASN A 50 1.30 -11.22 -15.38
CA ASN A 50 1.04 -12.59 -14.93
C ASN A 50 2.10 -13.13 -13.93
N LEU A 51 2.45 -12.32 -12.93
CA LEU A 51 3.42 -12.66 -11.88
C LEU A 51 2.74 -13.23 -10.64
N ASP A 52 3.52 -13.91 -9.80
CA ASP A 52 3.05 -14.41 -8.51
C ASP A 52 2.93 -13.26 -7.49
N LEU A 53 1.70 -12.91 -7.15
CA LEU A 53 1.40 -11.84 -6.19
C LEU A 53 1.91 -12.16 -4.77
N ASN A 54 1.83 -13.42 -4.32
CA ASN A 54 2.26 -13.80 -2.98
C ASN A 54 3.78 -13.59 -2.82
N LEU A 55 4.55 -13.95 -3.85
CA LEU A 55 5.99 -13.70 -3.87
C LEU A 55 6.33 -12.21 -3.92
N LEU A 56 5.55 -11.38 -4.64
CA LEU A 56 5.72 -9.92 -4.66
C LEU A 56 5.36 -9.25 -3.32
N LEU A 57 4.40 -9.80 -2.59
CA LEU A 57 4.01 -9.32 -1.26
C LEU A 57 5.08 -9.62 -0.20
N SER A 58 5.86 -10.70 -0.38
CA SER A 58 6.94 -11.12 0.51
C SER A 58 8.14 -10.14 0.59
N ASP A 59 9.11 -10.45 1.45
CA ASP A 59 10.40 -9.78 1.55
C ASP A 59 11.55 -10.48 0.81
N GLY A 60 11.23 -11.47 -0.02
CA GLY A 60 12.21 -12.29 -0.73
C GLY A 60 12.83 -11.65 -1.99
N PRO A 61 13.82 -12.35 -2.58
CA PRO A 61 14.58 -11.88 -3.76
C PRO A 61 13.71 -11.72 -5.01
N TYR A 62 12.60 -12.47 -5.11
CA TYR A 62 11.64 -12.36 -6.21
C TYR A 62 11.09 -10.94 -6.32
N LYS A 63 10.72 -10.31 -5.19
CA LYS A 63 10.27 -8.92 -5.16
C LYS A 63 11.39 -7.96 -5.58
N GLU A 64 12.60 -8.15 -5.07
CA GLU A 64 13.71 -7.24 -5.36
C GLU A 64 14.11 -7.26 -6.84
N LYS A 65 13.98 -8.42 -7.52
CA LYS A 65 14.17 -8.55 -8.97
C LYS A 65 13.31 -7.56 -9.76
N TYR A 66 12.04 -7.41 -9.40
CA TYR A 66 11.08 -6.55 -10.11
C TYR A 66 10.95 -5.15 -9.52
N ARG A 67 11.69 -4.82 -8.46
CA ARG A 67 11.44 -3.60 -7.68
C ARG A 67 11.62 -2.33 -8.52
N LYS A 68 12.65 -2.28 -9.36
CA LYS A 68 12.93 -1.10 -10.20
C LYS A 68 11.83 -0.90 -11.24
N ASP A 69 11.55 -1.93 -12.03
CA ASP A 69 10.56 -1.88 -13.11
C ASP A 69 9.16 -1.56 -12.55
N MET A 70 8.80 -2.16 -11.41
CA MET A 70 7.54 -1.88 -10.73
C MET A 70 7.44 -0.42 -10.25
N ILE A 71 8.55 0.19 -9.81
CA ILE A 71 8.57 1.61 -9.45
C ILE A 71 8.30 2.47 -10.69
N GLU A 72 9.08 2.27 -11.76
CA GLU A 72 8.99 3.05 -13.00
C GLU A 72 7.61 2.92 -13.65
N TRP A 73 7.06 1.71 -13.72
CA TRP A 73 5.70 1.50 -14.18
C TRP A 73 4.69 2.23 -13.30
N SER A 74 4.77 2.08 -11.98
CA SER A 74 3.81 2.70 -11.07
C SER A 74 3.88 4.23 -11.12
N ASP A 75 5.07 4.80 -11.35
CA ASP A 75 5.25 6.24 -11.59
C ASP A 75 4.55 6.66 -12.89
N SER A 76 4.67 5.88 -13.97
CA SER A 76 3.97 6.16 -15.23
C SER A 76 2.44 6.12 -15.09
N VAL A 77 1.91 5.22 -14.25
CA VAL A 77 0.47 5.16 -13.92
C VAL A 77 0.07 6.39 -13.11
N ARG A 78 0.83 6.76 -12.08
CA ARG A 78 0.57 7.96 -11.25
C ARG A 78 0.70 9.27 -12.03
N ALA A 79 1.56 9.32 -13.05
CA ALA A 79 1.67 10.48 -13.92
C ALA A 79 0.40 10.73 -14.75
N LYS A 80 -0.34 9.66 -15.10
CA LYS A 80 -1.63 9.74 -15.79
C LYS A 80 -2.78 9.97 -14.82
N ASP A 81 -2.74 9.30 -13.67
CA ASP A 81 -3.78 9.36 -12.64
C ASP A 81 -3.15 9.24 -11.24
N PRO A 82 -2.89 10.38 -10.58
CA PRO A 82 -2.26 10.40 -9.26
C PRO A 82 -3.06 9.63 -8.19
N GLY A 83 -4.37 9.51 -8.37
CA GLY A 83 -5.27 8.87 -7.40
C GLY A 83 -5.51 7.38 -7.63
N PHE A 84 -4.99 6.79 -8.72
CA PHE A 84 -5.30 5.42 -9.12
C PHE A 84 -5.11 4.40 -7.99
N PHE A 85 -3.91 4.35 -7.42
CA PHE A 85 -3.59 3.39 -6.36
C PHE A 85 -4.25 3.73 -5.03
N CYS A 86 -4.49 5.01 -4.74
CA CYS A 86 -5.20 5.43 -3.53
C CYS A 86 -6.65 4.94 -3.57
N ARG A 87 -7.36 5.14 -4.68
CA ARG A 87 -8.74 4.65 -4.84
C ARG A 87 -8.80 3.13 -4.76
N ALA A 88 -7.85 2.43 -5.39
CA ALA A 88 -7.76 0.98 -5.30
C ALA A 88 -7.45 0.48 -3.88
N ALA A 89 -6.60 1.17 -3.11
CA ALA A 89 -6.32 0.82 -1.72
C ALA A 89 -7.56 1.00 -0.83
N MET A 90 -8.29 2.10 -1.04
CA MET A 90 -9.45 2.49 -0.24
C MET A 90 -10.69 1.63 -0.44
N THR A 91 -10.75 0.77 -1.47
CA THR A 91 -11.85 -0.20 -1.60
C THR A 91 -11.89 -1.20 -0.44
N LYS A 92 -10.78 -1.36 0.29
CA LYS A 92 -10.66 -2.24 1.47
C LYS A 92 -10.94 -1.50 2.79
N ALA A 93 -11.21 -0.19 2.75
CA ALA A 93 -11.47 0.59 3.96
C ALA A 93 -12.84 0.27 4.55
N SER A 94 -12.85 -0.07 5.84
CA SER A 94 -14.08 -0.40 6.56
C SER A 94 -14.13 0.14 7.99
N LYS A 95 -13.24 1.08 8.32
CA LYS A 95 -12.99 1.59 9.67
C LYS A 95 -13.00 3.11 9.71
N GLU A 96 -13.34 3.70 10.85
CA GLU A 96 -13.40 5.15 11.01
C GLU A 96 -12.02 5.81 10.84
N VAL A 97 -10.97 5.18 11.38
CA VAL A 97 -9.59 5.68 11.26
C VAL A 97 -8.78 4.82 10.31
N ILE A 98 -8.27 5.44 9.25
CA ILE A 98 -7.35 4.77 8.31
C ILE A 98 -5.93 5.27 8.54
N ILE A 99 -5.01 4.32 8.66
CA ILE A 99 -3.56 4.53 8.86
C ILE A 99 -2.79 4.08 7.62
#